data_AF-Q0UZS9-F1
#
_entry.id   AF-Q0UZS9-F1
#
_cell.length_a   1.000
_cell.length_b   1.000
_cell.length_c   1.000
_cell.angle_alpha   90.00
_cell.angle_beta   90.00
_cell.angle_gamma   90.00
#
_symmetry.space_group_name_H-M   'P 1'
#
loop_
_entity.id
_entity.type
_entity.pdbx_description
1 polymer ?
#
loop_
_entity_poly.entity_id
_entity_poly.type
_entity_poly.pdbx_seq_one_letter_code
_entity_poly.pdbx_strand_id
1 'polypeptide(L)'
;MSADLVNLLLQFQPNAPEVKQRRDYDQAARNFVSQLSNISSSHWQKGADTPQDVLTVLNPSVNSIAYAFALRQRISATIDKKNIPDSLKPGGALWNKLVLWLETFDPVQMRYAGLEWRKLVEVTEQIARAMGSPGLAIAPIRSAMIRLDPTTGTFTSTHIAFIQLCMETRAYAAAEPILDNYIHSIPTKIPASVREGLEYSVPCADVATSGEYIHQGSGHSDKVTLADLQEYYLLGAMAYLGVRQYKKARQMLEHVLVAPSANAANGFMLEAYKKWVLVSCLVNVTYRTASRHELQMQMRSSRSSPHPRHMTP
;
A
#
# COMPACT_ATOMS: atom_id res chain seq x y z
N MET A 1 -25.17 -17.29 23.18
CA MET A 1 -24.79 -17.52 21.77
C MET A 1 -24.25 -16.27 21.07
N SER A 2 -24.97 -15.13 20.99
CA SER A 2 -24.37 -13.86 20.52
C SER A 2 -23.38 -13.29 21.55
N ALA A 3 -23.72 -13.38 22.84
CA ALA A 3 -22.87 -12.97 23.96
C ALA A 3 -21.51 -13.69 23.98
N ASP A 4 -21.49 -14.98 23.61
CA ASP A 4 -20.25 -15.79 23.61
C ASP A 4 -19.26 -15.30 22.54
N LEU A 5 -19.77 -14.89 21.37
CA LEU A 5 -18.95 -14.29 20.32
C LEU A 5 -18.43 -12.92 20.75
N VAL A 6 -19.28 -12.06 21.32
CA VAL A 6 -18.85 -10.73 21.79
C VAL A 6 -17.75 -10.85 22.85
N ASN A 7 -17.89 -11.75 23.82
CA ASN A 7 -16.89 -12.01 24.85
C ASN A 7 -15.56 -12.47 24.23
N LEU A 8 -15.61 -13.36 23.24
CA LEU A 8 -14.43 -13.81 22.50
C LEU A 8 -13.76 -12.64 21.76
N LEU A 9 -14.53 -11.78 21.09
CA LEU A 9 -14.01 -10.66 20.31
C LEU A 9 -13.37 -9.56 21.19
N LEU A 10 -13.79 -9.47 22.45
CA LEU A 10 -13.25 -8.54 23.44
C LEU A 10 -12.11 -9.14 24.28
N GLN A 11 -11.73 -10.40 24.07
CA GLN A 11 -10.70 -11.05 24.89
C GLN A 11 -9.30 -10.47 24.64
N PHE A 12 -9.01 -10.04 23.41
CA PHE A 12 -7.72 -9.44 23.07
C PHE A 12 -7.75 -7.96 23.42
N GLN A 13 -7.00 -7.60 24.47
CA GLN A 13 -6.89 -6.25 25.01
C GLN A 13 -5.46 -5.73 24.78
N PRO A 14 -5.20 -4.97 23.70
CA PRO A 14 -3.85 -4.53 23.31
C PRO A 14 -3.13 -3.70 24.38
N ASN A 15 -3.90 -3.02 25.24
CA ASN A 15 -3.38 -2.13 26.28
C ASN A 15 -3.33 -2.79 27.68
N ALA A 16 -3.66 -4.09 27.78
CA ALA A 16 -3.64 -4.79 29.05
C ALA A 16 -2.19 -4.92 29.58
N PRO A 17 -2.00 -4.89 30.91
CA PRO A 17 -0.66 -5.01 31.50
C PRO A 17 0.03 -6.33 31.15
N GLU A 18 -0.73 -7.37 30.85
CA GLU A 18 -0.28 -8.72 30.51
C GLU A 18 0.42 -8.80 29.15
N VAL A 19 0.07 -7.92 28.19
CA VAL A 19 0.67 -7.88 26.84
C VAL A 19 1.65 -6.73 26.68
N LYS A 20 2.18 -6.19 27.79
CA LYS A 20 3.19 -5.12 27.75
C LYS A 20 4.48 -5.57 27.09
N GLN A 21 4.88 -6.82 27.27
CA GLN A 21 6.05 -7.36 26.59
C GLN A 21 5.69 -7.71 25.14
N ARG A 22 6.56 -7.34 24.21
CA ARG A 22 6.34 -7.56 22.76
C ARG A 22 6.08 -9.03 22.42
N ARG A 23 6.77 -9.95 23.11
CA ARG A 23 6.61 -11.39 22.94
C ARG A 23 5.22 -11.88 23.37
N ASP A 24 4.73 -11.41 24.51
CA ASP A 24 3.41 -11.76 25.02
C ASP A 24 2.31 -11.21 24.09
N TYR A 25 2.49 -9.97 23.61
CA TYR A 25 1.63 -9.39 22.58
C TYR A 25 1.61 -10.24 21.31
N ASP A 26 2.78 -10.62 20.79
CA ASP A 26 2.91 -11.42 19.57
C ASP A 26 2.17 -12.76 19.70
N GLN A 27 2.40 -13.48 20.80
CA GLN A 27 1.72 -14.75 21.05
C GLN A 27 0.21 -14.57 21.18
N ALA A 28 -0.24 -13.57 21.94
CA ALA A 28 -1.65 -13.29 22.13
C ALA A 28 -2.34 -12.92 20.80
N ALA A 29 -1.73 -12.05 19.99
CA ALA A 29 -2.27 -11.63 18.70
C ALA A 29 -2.34 -12.79 17.70
N ARG A 30 -1.29 -13.62 17.60
CA ARG A 30 -1.29 -14.81 16.72
C ARG A 30 -2.34 -15.83 17.14
N ASN A 31 -2.43 -16.12 18.44
CA ASN A 31 -3.45 -17.00 19.00
C ASN A 31 -4.85 -16.47 18.69
N PHE A 32 -5.05 -15.16 18.84
CA PHE A 32 -6.33 -14.53 18.58
C PHE A 32 -6.73 -14.63 17.10
N VAL A 33 -5.83 -14.28 16.17
CA VAL A 33 -6.07 -14.43 14.73
C VAL A 33 -6.38 -15.88 14.36
N SER A 34 -5.64 -16.84 14.92
CA SER A 34 -5.89 -18.27 14.70
C SER A 34 -7.29 -18.68 15.19
N GLN A 35 -7.69 -18.26 16.40
CA GLN A 35 -9.03 -18.53 16.92
C GLN A 35 -10.12 -17.94 16.03
N LEU A 36 -10.00 -16.68 15.62
CA LEU A 36 -11.00 -16.03 14.76
C LEU A 36 -11.11 -16.68 13.38
N SER A 37 -9.99 -17.15 12.82
CA SER A 37 -9.98 -17.85 11.53
C SER A 37 -10.74 -19.18 11.54
N ASN A 38 -10.89 -19.79 12.73
CA ASN A 38 -11.63 -21.04 12.92
C ASN A 38 -13.13 -20.84 13.20
N ILE A 39 -13.61 -19.60 13.36
CA ILE A 39 -15.03 -19.31 13.57
C ILE A 39 -15.77 -19.41 12.22
N SER A 40 -16.83 -20.21 12.17
CA SER A 40 -17.61 -20.38 10.95
C SER A 40 -18.39 -19.11 10.56
N SER A 41 -18.55 -18.89 9.25
CA SER A 41 -19.21 -17.70 8.68
C SER A 41 -20.63 -17.45 9.22
N SER A 42 -21.37 -18.50 9.59
CA SER A 42 -22.72 -18.36 10.14
C SER A 42 -22.75 -17.73 11.53
N HIS A 43 -21.69 -17.89 12.33
CA HIS A 43 -21.61 -17.29 13.67
C HIS A 43 -21.46 -15.77 13.61
N TRP A 44 -20.75 -15.26 12.60
CA TRP A 44 -20.59 -13.84 12.34
C TRP A 44 -21.90 -13.15 11.94
N GLN A 45 -22.92 -13.93 11.53
CA GLN A 45 -24.23 -13.37 11.18
C GLN A 45 -25.16 -13.18 12.37
N LYS A 46 -24.91 -13.86 13.49
CA LYS A 46 -25.78 -13.80 14.68
C LYS A 46 -25.78 -12.39 15.28
N GLY A 47 -26.97 -11.85 15.58
CA GLY A 47 -27.13 -10.52 16.15
C GLY A 47 -26.88 -9.35 15.17
N ALA A 48 -26.87 -9.61 13.85
CA ALA A 48 -26.86 -8.57 12.81
C ALA A 48 -27.91 -7.50 13.09
N ASP A 49 -27.55 -6.24 12.87
CA ASP A 49 -28.50 -5.11 12.91
C ASP A 49 -29.27 -4.97 14.23
N THR A 50 -28.77 -5.59 15.31
CA THR A 50 -29.27 -5.42 16.67
C THR A 50 -28.35 -4.49 17.47
N PRO A 51 -28.78 -3.96 18.63
CA PRO A 51 -27.90 -3.21 19.53
C PRO A 51 -26.70 -4.02 20.02
N GLN A 52 -26.76 -5.36 19.94
CA GLN A 52 -25.66 -6.27 20.26
C GLN A 52 -24.81 -6.64 19.04
N ASP A 53 -24.98 -5.98 17.89
CA ASP A 53 -24.15 -6.21 16.72
C ASP A 53 -22.69 -5.94 17.05
N VAL A 54 -21.83 -6.92 16.71
CA VAL A 54 -20.39 -6.87 16.97
C VAL A 54 -19.74 -5.62 16.35
N LEU A 55 -20.23 -5.15 15.19
CA LEU A 55 -19.71 -3.95 14.55
C LEU A 55 -20.15 -2.64 15.21
N THR A 56 -21.10 -2.70 16.14
CA THR A 56 -21.56 -1.57 16.96
C THR A 56 -20.89 -1.59 18.34
N VAL A 57 -20.65 -2.78 18.90
CA VAL A 57 -20.01 -2.96 20.20
C VAL A 57 -18.48 -2.76 20.14
N LEU A 58 -17.84 -3.24 19.07
CA LEU A 58 -16.40 -3.15 18.90
C LEU A 58 -15.96 -1.76 18.44
N ASN A 59 -14.84 -1.28 18.97
CA ASN A 59 -14.20 -0.06 18.48
C ASN A 59 -13.20 -0.41 17.37
N PRO A 60 -13.31 0.18 16.16
CA PRO A 60 -12.44 -0.17 15.03
C PRO A 60 -10.95 0.14 15.26
N SER A 61 -10.63 1.12 16.12
CA SER A 61 -9.24 1.51 16.46
C SER A 61 -8.65 0.70 17.63
N VAL A 62 -9.48 0.11 18.49
CA VAL A 62 -9.01 -0.65 19.67
C VAL A 62 -9.08 -2.15 19.41
N ASN A 63 -10.17 -2.63 18.81
CA ASN A 63 -10.43 -4.04 18.55
C ASN A 63 -10.22 -4.37 17.06
N SER A 64 -9.17 -3.79 16.45
CA SER A 64 -9.01 -3.76 14.99
C SER A 64 -8.96 -5.13 14.34
N ILE A 65 -8.32 -6.13 14.97
CA ILE A 65 -8.31 -7.52 14.47
C ILE A 65 -9.75 -8.06 14.45
N ALA A 66 -10.44 -8.02 15.58
CA ALA A 66 -11.82 -8.53 15.70
C ALA A 66 -12.77 -7.82 14.75
N TYR A 67 -12.65 -6.49 14.63
CA TYR A 67 -13.46 -5.67 13.76
C TYR A 67 -13.23 -6.04 12.28
N ALA A 68 -11.98 -6.26 11.87
CA ALA A 68 -11.65 -6.65 10.49
C ALA A 68 -12.31 -7.98 10.09
N PHE A 69 -12.19 -9.00 10.94
CA PHE A 69 -12.83 -10.31 10.72
C PHE A 69 -14.35 -10.18 10.64
N ALA A 70 -14.96 -9.49 11.60
CA ALA A 70 -16.40 -9.27 11.62
C ALA A 70 -16.86 -8.55 10.34
N LEU A 71 -16.18 -7.46 9.99
CA LEU A 71 -16.52 -6.64 8.83
C LEU A 71 -16.37 -7.44 7.54
N ARG A 72 -15.29 -8.20 7.35
CA ARG A 72 -15.11 -9.02 6.15
C ARG A 72 -16.20 -10.07 6.02
N GLN A 73 -16.54 -10.77 7.10
CA GLN A 73 -17.58 -11.80 7.08
C GLN A 73 -18.98 -11.20 6.82
N ARG A 74 -19.27 -10.01 7.37
CA ARG A 74 -20.50 -9.26 7.07
C ARG A 74 -20.58 -8.88 5.59
N ILE A 75 -19.56 -8.21 5.07
CA ILE A 75 -19.51 -7.80 3.67
C ILE A 75 -19.61 -9.03 2.75
N SER A 76 -18.84 -10.09 3.03
CA SER A 76 -18.84 -11.30 2.22
C SER A 76 -20.19 -12.04 2.17
N ALA A 77 -21.02 -11.93 3.22
CA ALA A 77 -22.35 -12.53 3.23
C ALA A 77 -23.40 -11.67 2.51
N THR A 78 -23.15 -10.36 2.40
CA THR A 78 -24.09 -9.39 1.83
C THR A 78 -23.77 -9.04 0.38
N ILE A 79 -22.50 -9.14 -0.03
CA ILE A 79 -22.07 -8.73 -1.37
C ILE A 79 -22.60 -9.70 -2.44
N ASP A 80 -23.43 -9.18 -3.34
CA ASP A 80 -23.83 -9.84 -4.57
C ASP A 80 -23.22 -9.09 -5.76
N LYS A 81 -22.58 -9.85 -6.67
CA LYS A 81 -21.97 -9.33 -7.89
C LYS A 81 -22.99 -8.68 -8.83
N LYS A 82 -24.27 -9.04 -8.73
CA LYS A 82 -25.33 -8.52 -9.61
C LYS A 82 -26.02 -7.27 -9.04
N ASN A 83 -26.12 -7.17 -7.71
CA ASN A 83 -26.82 -6.07 -7.07
C ASN A 83 -26.20 -5.76 -5.70
N ILE A 84 -25.56 -4.59 -5.57
CA ILE A 84 -25.00 -4.16 -4.28
C ILE A 84 -26.13 -3.66 -3.36
N PRO A 85 -26.29 -4.24 -2.16
CA PRO A 85 -27.29 -3.77 -1.19
C PRO A 85 -27.05 -2.34 -0.72
N ASP A 86 -28.12 -1.62 -0.36
CA ASP A 86 -28.06 -0.20 0.03
C ASP A 86 -27.12 0.07 1.22
N SER A 87 -26.96 -0.89 2.13
CA SER A 87 -26.03 -0.78 3.26
C SER A 87 -24.56 -0.73 2.84
N LEU A 88 -24.20 -1.34 1.71
CA LEU A 88 -22.85 -1.38 1.14
C LEU A 88 -22.58 -0.28 0.13
N LYS A 89 -23.61 0.39 -0.39
CA LYS A 89 -23.41 1.52 -1.30
C LYS A 89 -22.66 2.64 -0.58
N PRO A 90 -21.89 3.48 -1.31
CA PRO A 90 -21.27 4.66 -0.73
C PRO A 90 -22.26 5.52 0.06
N GLY A 91 -21.94 5.79 1.33
CA GLY A 91 -22.81 6.47 2.29
C GLY A 91 -23.72 5.55 3.12
N GLY A 92 -23.85 4.28 2.75
CA GLY A 92 -24.58 3.25 3.51
C GLY A 92 -23.89 2.88 4.82
N ALA A 93 -24.64 2.28 5.75
CA ALA A 93 -24.16 2.01 7.10
C ALA A 93 -22.91 1.09 7.14
N LEU A 94 -22.87 0.04 6.32
CA LEU A 94 -21.75 -0.91 6.28
C LEU A 94 -20.56 -0.34 5.51
N TRP A 95 -20.82 0.46 4.47
CA TRP A 95 -19.78 1.25 3.79
C TRP A 95 -19.11 2.23 4.76
N ASN A 96 -19.87 2.98 5.55
CA ASN A 96 -19.32 3.94 6.49
C ASN A 96 -18.47 3.24 7.57
N LYS A 97 -18.90 2.06 8.05
CA LYS A 97 -18.10 1.21 8.95
C LYS A 97 -16.79 0.75 8.30
N LEU A 98 -16.82 0.39 7.01
CA LEU A 98 -15.63 0.02 6.25
C LEU A 98 -14.64 1.18 6.09
N VAL A 99 -15.12 2.34 5.64
CA VAL A 99 -14.28 3.54 5.49
C VAL A 99 -13.71 3.97 6.83
N LEU A 100 -14.55 4.04 7.88
CA LEU A 100 -14.10 4.38 9.22
C LEU A 100 -13.00 3.43 9.71
N TRP A 101 -13.17 2.13 9.48
CA TRP A 101 -12.15 1.15 9.87
C TRP A 101 -10.84 1.36 9.10
N LEU A 102 -10.88 1.55 7.78
CA LEU A 102 -9.70 1.83 6.94
C LEU A 102 -8.93 3.10 7.40
N GLU A 103 -9.63 4.06 7.97
CA GLU A 103 -9.06 5.31 8.48
C GLU A 103 -8.53 5.22 9.91
N THR A 104 -9.03 4.28 10.72
CA THR A 104 -8.84 4.29 12.18
C THR A 104 -8.18 3.05 12.78
N PHE A 105 -8.06 1.93 12.06
CA PHE A 105 -7.50 0.68 12.59
C PHE A 105 -6.14 0.86 13.29
N ASP A 106 -5.85 0.06 14.30
CA ASP A 106 -4.52 0.01 14.90
C ASP A 106 -3.51 -0.65 13.93
N PRO A 107 -2.45 0.05 13.51
CA PRO A 107 -1.54 -0.46 12.50
C PRO A 107 -0.74 -1.66 12.97
N VAL A 108 -0.43 -1.75 14.28
CA VAL A 108 0.30 -2.87 14.86
C VAL A 108 -0.53 -4.16 14.79
N GLN A 109 -1.80 -4.09 15.18
CA GLN A 109 -2.78 -5.16 15.04
C GLN A 109 -2.90 -5.63 13.59
N MET A 110 -2.91 -4.72 12.63
CA MET A 110 -3.07 -5.10 11.22
C MET A 110 -1.89 -5.86 10.65
N ARG A 111 -0.69 -5.76 11.24
CA ARG A 111 0.47 -6.60 10.87
C ARG A 111 0.20 -8.10 11.09
N TYR A 112 -0.75 -8.46 11.94
CA TYR A 112 -1.17 -9.84 12.21
C TYR A 112 -2.33 -10.32 11.34
N ALA A 113 -3.09 -9.40 10.73
CA ALA A 113 -4.33 -9.67 10.01
C ALA A 113 -4.25 -9.24 8.53
N GLY A 114 -3.09 -9.45 7.88
CA GLY A 114 -2.83 -8.92 6.54
C GLY A 114 -3.80 -9.40 5.47
N LEU A 115 -4.27 -10.66 5.53
CA LEU A 115 -5.29 -11.17 4.60
C LEU A 115 -6.63 -10.43 4.75
N GLU A 116 -7.06 -10.20 5.98
CA GLU A 116 -8.30 -9.48 6.30
C GLU A 116 -8.21 -8.03 5.81
N TRP A 117 -7.08 -7.37 6.09
CA TRP A 117 -6.77 -6.04 5.60
C TRP A 117 -6.82 -5.96 4.08
N ARG A 118 -6.09 -6.84 3.38
CA ARG A 118 -6.01 -6.83 1.92
C ARG A 118 -7.39 -7.05 1.29
N LYS A 119 -8.17 -8.00 1.81
CA LYS A 119 -9.53 -8.28 1.30
C LYS A 119 -10.50 -7.13 1.50
N LEU A 120 -10.41 -6.42 2.63
CA LEU A 120 -11.22 -5.23 2.89
C LEU A 120 -10.82 -4.04 1.99
N VAL A 121 -9.54 -3.88 1.70
CA VAL A 121 -9.06 -2.90 0.71
C VAL A 121 -9.58 -3.25 -0.70
N GLU A 122 -9.41 -4.50 -1.15
CA GLU A 122 -9.89 -4.98 -2.45
C GLU A 122 -11.41 -4.81 -2.62
N VAL A 123 -12.21 -5.13 -1.60
CA VAL A 123 -13.67 -5.03 -1.69
C VAL A 123 -14.15 -3.58 -1.75
N THR A 124 -13.40 -2.65 -1.17
CA THR A 124 -13.71 -1.21 -1.25
C THR A 124 -13.70 -0.73 -2.70
N GLU A 125 -12.68 -1.13 -3.46
CA GLU A 125 -12.61 -0.86 -4.90
C GLU A 125 -13.73 -1.55 -5.68
N GLN A 126 -13.99 -2.83 -5.38
CA GLN A 126 -15.05 -3.60 -6.05
C GLN A 126 -16.43 -2.95 -5.89
N ILE A 127 -16.77 -2.49 -4.68
CA ILE A 127 -18.02 -1.80 -4.39
C ILE A 127 -18.08 -0.48 -5.17
N ALA A 128 -17.03 0.34 -5.11
CA ALA A 128 -17.01 1.63 -5.81
C ALA A 128 -17.16 1.48 -7.34
N ARG A 129 -16.51 0.46 -7.93
CA ARG A 129 -16.63 0.12 -9.35
C ARG A 129 -18.03 -0.32 -9.74
N ALA A 130 -18.64 -1.21 -8.96
CA ALA A 130 -20.00 -1.69 -9.22
C ALA A 130 -21.06 -0.58 -9.08
N MET A 131 -20.76 0.49 -8.34
CA MET A 131 -21.58 1.70 -8.27
C MET A 131 -21.28 2.73 -9.37
N GLY A 132 -20.41 2.41 -10.33
CA GLY A 132 -20.01 3.31 -11.42
C GLY A 132 -19.19 4.53 -10.96
N SER A 133 -18.69 4.52 -9.73
CA SER A 133 -17.94 5.64 -9.12
C SER A 133 -16.62 5.15 -8.51
N PRO A 134 -15.68 4.58 -9.31
CA PRO A 134 -14.44 4.00 -8.81
C PRO A 134 -13.58 4.98 -7.98
N GLY A 135 -13.64 6.28 -8.28
CA GLY A 135 -12.90 7.31 -7.55
C GLY A 135 -13.21 7.39 -6.04
N LEU A 136 -14.37 6.90 -5.61
CA LEU A 136 -14.74 6.87 -4.18
C LEU A 136 -13.86 5.93 -3.35
N ALA A 137 -13.20 4.96 -3.97
CA ALA A 137 -12.27 4.06 -3.29
C ALA A 137 -10.88 4.67 -3.05
N ILE A 138 -10.51 5.75 -3.75
CA ILE A 138 -9.15 6.31 -3.70
C ILE A 138 -8.80 6.78 -2.28
N ALA A 139 -9.64 7.61 -1.66
CA ALA A 139 -9.34 8.14 -0.34
C ALA A 139 -9.28 7.04 0.74
N PRO A 140 -10.26 6.10 0.85
CA PRO A 140 -10.18 5.01 1.81
C PRO A 140 -8.96 4.10 1.61
N ILE A 141 -8.64 3.72 0.36
CA ILE A 141 -7.48 2.85 0.08
C ILE A 141 -6.18 3.56 0.45
N ARG A 142 -6.03 4.84 0.09
CA ARG A 142 -4.85 5.64 0.47
C ARG A 142 -4.69 5.74 1.98
N SER A 143 -5.78 6.01 2.71
CA SER A 143 -5.77 6.04 4.17
C SER A 143 -5.29 4.70 4.75
N ALA A 144 -5.80 3.59 4.22
CA ALA A 144 -5.40 2.25 4.67
C ALA A 144 -3.92 1.93 4.37
N MET A 145 -3.41 2.33 3.21
CA MET A 145 -2.00 2.15 2.85
C MET A 145 -1.08 2.92 3.80
N ILE A 146 -1.30 4.23 3.96
CA ILE A 146 -0.48 5.10 4.82
C ILE A 146 -0.58 4.67 6.28
N ARG A 147 -1.75 4.20 6.71
CA ARG A 147 -1.94 3.74 8.08
C ARG A 147 -1.19 2.44 8.35
N LEU A 148 -1.23 1.47 7.43
CA LEU A 148 -0.49 0.21 7.58
C LEU A 148 1.03 0.42 7.52
N ASP A 149 1.48 1.26 6.60
CA ASP A 149 2.87 1.62 6.40
C ASP A 149 2.96 3.12 6.11
N PRO A 150 3.35 3.95 7.10
CA PRO A 150 3.48 5.40 6.91
C PRO A 150 4.45 5.80 5.81
N THR A 151 5.41 4.92 5.48
CA THR A 151 6.38 5.14 4.41
C THR A 151 5.92 4.54 3.07
N THR A 152 4.84 3.76 3.05
CA THR A 152 4.37 2.96 1.91
C THR A 152 5.52 2.39 1.07
N GLY A 153 6.55 1.88 1.74
CA GLY A 153 7.86 1.64 1.14
C GLY A 153 8.11 0.16 0.82
N THR A 154 7.24 -0.74 1.28
CA THR A 154 7.19 -2.11 0.77
C THR A 154 6.17 -2.23 -0.35
N PHE A 155 6.63 -2.56 -1.55
CA PHE A 155 5.76 -2.65 -2.73
C PHE A 155 4.77 -3.82 -2.62
N THR A 156 3.48 -3.55 -2.78
CA THR A 156 2.41 -4.55 -2.70
C THR A 156 1.50 -4.51 -3.92
N SER A 157 0.66 -5.54 -4.08
CA SER A 157 -0.40 -5.54 -5.10
C SER A 157 -1.37 -4.36 -4.95
N THR A 158 -1.49 -3.79 -3.75
CA THR A 158 -2.29 -2.56 -3.52
C THR A 158 -1.67 -1.33 -4.18
N HIS A 159 -0.35 -1.23 -4.28
CA HIS A 159 0.31 -0.08 -4.93
C HIS A 159 -0.05 0.00 -6.41
N ILE A 160 0.01 -1.14 -7.11
CA ILE A 160 -0.33 -1.20 -8.52
C ILE A 160 -1.83 -0.96 -8.76
N ALA A 161 -2.70 -1.60 -7.97
CA ALA A 161 -4.15 -1.38 -8.06
C ALA A 161 -4.52 0.09 -7.79
N PHE A 162 -3.90 0.71 -6.78
CA PHE A 162 -4.14 2.10 -6.42
C PHE A 162 -3.72 3.09 -7.52
N ILE A 163 -2.54 2.93 -8.11
CA ILE A 163 -2.12 3.83 -9.20
C ILE A 163 -2.97 3.61 -10.46
N GLN A 164 -3.32 2.37 -10.80
CA GLN A 164 -4.25 2.08 -11.91
C GLN A 164 -5.61 2.76 -11.69
N LEU A 165 -6.17 2.69 -10.48
CA LEU A 165 -7.39 3.37 -10.09
C LEU A 165 -7.29 4.90 -10.25
N CYS A 166 -6.18 5.50 -9.83
CA CYS A 166 -5.94 6.94 -9.98
C CYS A 166 -5.82 7.34 -11.46
N MET A 167 -5.19 6.51 -12.29
CA MET A 167 -5.04 6.77 -13.72
C MET A 167 -6.38 6.67 -14.46
N GLU A 168 -7.17 5.63 -14.18
CA GLU A 168 -8.51 5.42 -14.76
C GLU A 168 -9.45 6.59 -14.45
N THR A 169 -9.45 7.04 -13.21
CA THR A 169 -10.30 8.15 -12.73
C THR A 169 -9.72 9.54 -13.01
N ARG A 170 -8.51 9.61 -13.59
CA ARG A 170 -7.73 10.84 -13.82
C ARG A 170 -7.45 11.64 -12.54
N ALA A 171 -7.47 10.98 -11.39
CA ALA A 171 -7.20 11.57 -10.08
C ALA A 171 -5.68 11.59 -9.79
N TYR A 172 -4.88 12.17 -10.68
CA TYR A 172 -3.42 12.12 -10.60
C TYR A 172 -2.85 12.71 -9.31
N ALA A 173 -3.38 13.85 -8.87
CA ALA A 173 -2.95 14.50 -7.63
C ALA A 173 -3.23 13.64 -6.38
N ALA A 174 -4.23 12.76 -6.44
CA ALA A 174 -4.54 11.88 -5.32
C ALA A 174 -3.48 10.77 -5.12
N ALA A 175 -2.68 10.47 -6.15
CA ALA A 175 -1.61 9.48 -6.10
C ALA A 175 -0.30 10.02 -5.49
N GLU A 176 -0.10 11.35 -5.48
CA GLU A 176 1.15 11.97 -5.02
C GLU A 176 1.61 11.53 -3.63
N PRO A 177 0.73 11.43 -2.60
CA PRO A 177 1.18 11.02 -1.26
C PRO A 177 1.76 9.61 -1.18
N ILE A 178 1.41 8.74 -2.13
CA ILE A 178 1.96 7.37 -2.23
C ILE A 178 3.20 7.36 -3.13
N LEU A 179 3.17 8.11 -4.23
CA LEU A 179 4.29 8.17 -5.19
C LEU A 179 5.52 8.91 -4.64
N ASP A 180 5.31 9.87 -3.74
CA ASP A 180 6.38 10.65 -3.12
C ASP A 180 7.23 9.82 -2.13
N ASN A 181 6.76 8.63 -1.77
CA ASN A 181 7.48 7.71 -0.92
C ASN A 181 8.43 6.80 -1.70
N TYR A 182 9.54 6.42 -1.07
CA TYR A 182 10.52 5.52 -1.67
C TYR A 182 10.18 4.06 -1.41
N ILE A 183 9.94 3.32 -2.50
CA ILE A 183 9.91 1.86 -2.47
C ILE A 183 11.33 1.34 -2.19
N HIS A 184 11.52 0.76 -1.01
CA HIS A 184 12.79 0.22 -0.53
C HIS A 184 12.76 -1.29 -0.29
N SER A 185 11.57 -1.91 -0.31
CA SER A 185 11.40 -3.34 -0.08
C SER A 185 10.34 -3.95 -1.01
N ILE A 186 10.46 -5.25 -1.25
CA ILE A 186 9.49 -6.07 -1.97
C ILE A 186 9.20 -7.30 -1.08
N PRO A 187 7.96 -7.80 -1.00
CA PRO A 187 7.61 -8.96 -0.20
C PRO A 187 8.48 -10.18 -0.52
N THR A 188 9.38 -10.53 0.38
CA THR A 188 10.25 -11.69 0.27
C THR A 188 9.71 -12.88 1.06
N LYS A 189 10.29 -14.06 0.82
CA LYS A 189 10.03 -15.25 1.64
C LYS A 189 10.95 -15.21 2.86
N ILE A 190 10.37 -14.96 4.03
CA ILE A 190 11.09 -15.02 5.31
C ILE A 190 11.01 -16.46 5.84
N PRO A 191 12.15 -17.13 6.13
CA PRO A 191 12.15 -18.46 6.74
C PRO A 191 11.41 -18.50 8.08
N ALA A 192 10.67 -19.57 8.34
CA ALA A 192 9.90 -19.71 9.58
C ALA A 192 10.77 -19.62 10.85
N SER A 193 11.98 -20.19 10.80
CA SER A 193 12.95 -20.11 11.89
C SER A 193 13.38 -18.68 12.24
N VAL A 194 13.42 -17.78 11.25
CA VAL A 194 13.74 -16.35 11.46
C VAL A 194 12.53 -15.64 12.03
N ARG A 195 11.33 -15.95 11.53
CA ARG A 195 10.06 -15.35 11.98
C ARG A 195 9.69 -15.71 13.43
N GLU A 196 10.06 -16.90 13.89
CA GLU A 196 9.63 -17.45 15.18
C GLU A 196 10.78 -17.60 16.19
N GLY A 197 12.04 -17.62 15.74
CA GLY A 197 13.20 -17.95 16.56
C GLY A 197 13.99 -16.77 17.11
N LEU A 198 13.70 -15.52 16.68
CA LEU A 198 14.43 -14.32 17.12
C LEU A 198 13.52 -13.38 17.90
N GLU A 199 13.91 -13.09 19.14
CA GLU A 199 13.12 -12.31 20.12
C GLU A 199 12.79 -10.87 19.65
N TYR A 200 13.56 -10.35 18.69
CA TYR A 200 13.37 -9.02 18.10
C TYR A 200 12.69 -9.02 16.72
N SER A 201 12.25 -10.18 16.21
CA SER A 201 11.61 -10.32 14.89
C SER A 201 10.08 -10.46 14.98
N VAL A 202 9.45 -9.86 15.98
CA VAL A 202 7.98 -9.90 16.13
C VAL A 202 7.33 -8.74 15.36
N PRO A 203 6.21 -8.96 14.64
CA PRO A 203 5.52 -7.91 13.89
C PRO A 203 5.12 -6.69 14.73
N CYS A 204 4.87 -6.84 16.04
CA CYS A 204 4.53 -5.72 16.92
C CYS A 204 5.71 -4.84 17.34
N ALA A 205 6.94 -5.22 17.02
CA ALA A 205 8.12 -4.42 17.33
C ALA A 205 8.17 -3.13 16.48
N ASP A 206 8.96 -2.17 16.94
CA ASP A 206 9.38 -1.06 16.09
C ASP A 206 10.30 -1.64 15.00
N VAL A 207 9.92 -1.43 13.75
CA VAL A 207 10.66 -1.94 12.59
C VAL A 207 11.33 -0.77 11.87
N ALA A 208 12.52 -1.01 11.32
CA ALA A 208 13.20 -0.01 10.50
C ALA A 208 12.55 0.07 9.11
N THR A 209 12.06 -1.06 8.61
CA THR A 209 11.42 -1.15 7.30
C THR A 209 10.12 -1.95 7.40
N SER A 210 9.11 -1.57 6.61
CA SER A 210 7.85 -2.31 6.57
C SER A 210 7.99 -3.73 5.99
N GLY A 211 9.12 -4.02 5.34
CA GLY A 211 9.47 -5.35 4.80
C GLY A 211 9.62 -6.42 5.87
N GLU A 212 9.81 -6.03 7.13
CA GLU A 212 9.91 -6.95 8.27
C GLU A 212 8.55 -7.62 8.60
N TYR A 213 7.42 -6.95 8.31
CA TYR A 213 6.07 -7.50 8.51
C TYR A 213 5.26 -7.68 7.21
N ILE A 214 5.60 -6.98 6.13
CA ILE A 214 5.02 -7.15 4.80
C ILE A 214 5.89 -8.12 4.00
N HIS A 215 5.57 -9.41 4.09
CA HIS A 215 6.28 -10.50 3.44
C HIS A 215 5.29 -11.46 2.77
N GLN A 216 5.77 -12.42 1.96
CA GLN A 216 4.89 -13.29 1.14
C GLN A 216 3.87 -14.10 1.96
N GLY A 217 4.18 -14.36 3.22
CA GLY A 217 3.34 -15.13 4.14
C GLY A 217 2.43 -14.29 5.05
N SER A 218 2.53 -12.96 5.05
CA SER A 218 1.72 -12.13 5.96
C SER A 218 0.34 -11.77 5.41
N GLY A 219 0.07 -12.06 4.13
CA GLY A 219 -1.24 -11.87 3.51
C GLY A 219 -1.54 -10.44 3.04
N HIS A 220 -0.64 -9.48 3.29
CA HIS A 220 -0.82 -8.06 2.91
C HIS A 220 -0.70 -7.79 1.41
N SER A 221 -0.12 -8.71 0.64
CA SER A 221 0.08 -8.56 -0.80
C SER A 221 -0.16 -9.88 -1.50
N ASP A 222 -0.73 -9.82 -2.70
CA ASP A 222 -0.59 -10.92 -3.66
C ASP A 222 0.85 -10.96 -4.21
N LYS A 223 1.16 -12.00 -4.98
CA LYS A 223 2.45 -12.12 -5.66
C LYS A 223 2.65 -10.92 -6.59
N VAL A 224 3.69 -10.14 -6.33
CA VAL A 224 4.15 -9.06 -7.19
C VAL A 224 5.35 -9.49 -8.03
N THR A 225 5.45 -8.94 -9.22
CA THR A 225 6.48 -9.22 -10.21
C THR A 225 7.27 -7.96 -10.54
N LEU A 226 8.41 -8.11 -11.21
CA LEU A 226 9.17 -6.98 -11.72
C LEU A 226 8.36 -6.16 -12.74
N ALA A 227 7.49 -6.82 -13.52
CA ALA A 227 6.60 -6.15 -14.46
C ALA A 227 5.62 -5.22 -13.74
N ASP A 228 5.03 -5.65 -12.62
CA ASP A 228 4.13 -4.82 -11.81
C ASP A 228 4.85 -3.59 -11.26
N LEU A 229 6.12 -3.74 -10.85
CA LEU A 229 6.92 -2.62 -10.37
C LEU A 229 7.26 -1.63 -11.49
N GLN A 230 7.61 -2.12 -12.68
CA GLN A 230 7.84 -1.27 -13.86
C GLN A 230 6.56 -0.55 -14.29
N GLU A 231 5.41 -1.22 -14.26
CA GLU A 231 4.11 -0.62 -14.54
C GLU A 231 3.80 0.48 -13.51
N TYR A 232 4.01 0.22 -12.22
CA TYR A 232 3.82 1.21 -11.16
C TYR A 232 4.63 2.48 -11.41
N TYR A 233 5.93 2.35 -11.72
CA TYR A 233 6.78 3.51 -12.00
C TYR A 233 6.38 4.24 -13.29
N LEU A 234 5.98 3.52 -14.33
CA LEU A 234 5.53 4.12 -15.58
C LEU A 234 4.22 4.91 -15.38
N LEU A 235 3.25 4.33 -14.68
CA LEU A 235 1.99 4.99 -14.35
C LEU A 235 2.21 6.17 -13.38
N GLY A 236 3.10 6.01 -12.40
CA GLY A 236 3.51 7.09 -11.50
C GLY A 236 4.14 8.27 -12.24
N ALA A 237 4.99 7.99 -13.23
CA ALA A 237 5.51 9.04 -14.12
C ALA A 237 4.38 9.76 -14.87
N MET A 238 3.41 9.03 -15.40
CA MET A 238 2.25 9.61 -16.09
C MET A 238 1.38 10.47 -15.15
N ALA A 239 1.18 10.04 -13.91
CA ALA A 239 0.49 10.83 -12.89
C ALA A 239 1.24 12.15 -12.63
N TYR A 240 2.56 12.11 -12.41
CA TYR A 240 3.37 13.33 -12.25
C TYR A 240 3.35 14.24 -13.48
N LEU A 241 3.28 13.69 -14.69
CA LEU A 241 3.08 14.49 -15.89
C LEU A 241 1.72 15.18 -15.90
N GLY A 242 0.65 14.49 -15.47
CA GLY A 242 -0.68 15.04 -15.31
C GLY A 242 -0.72 16.23 -14.35
N VAL A 243 0.05 16.19 -13.27
CA VAL A 243 0.19 17.28 -12.29
C VAL A 243 1.36 18.25 -12.58
N ARG A 244 1.99 18.12 -13.76
CA ARG A 244 3.10 18.98 -14.22
C ARG A 244 4.36 18.95 -13.35
N GLN A 245 4.58 17.89 -12.57
CA GLN A 245 5.80 17.67 -11.80
C GLN A 245 6.86 16.96 -12.66
N TYR A 246 7.36 17.66 -13.69
CA TYR A 246 8.24 17.07 -14.72
C TYR A 246 9.54 16.46 -14.17
N LYS A 247 10.10 17.03 -13.09
CA LYS A 247 11.33 16.50 -12.46
C LYS A 247 11.10 15.12 -11.84
N LYS A 248 10.01 14.97 -11.06
CA LYS A 248 9.63 13.69 -10.45
C LYS A 248 9.21 12.67 -11.51
N ALA A 249 8.46 13.12 -12.54
CA ALA A 249 8.13 12.26 -13.68
C ALA A 249 9.37 11.68 -14.36
N ARG A 250 10.41 12.49 -14.60
CA ARG A 250 11.67 12.03 -15.17
C ARG A 250 12.34 10.96 -14.31
N GLN A 251 12.41 11.17 -12.99
CA GLN A 251 12.99 10.20 -12.05
C GLN A 251 12.23 8.87 -12.05
N MET A 252 10.90 8.92 -12.07
CA MET A 252 10.07 7.70 -12.16
C MET A 252 10.33 6.92 -13.46
N LEU A 253 10.51 7.62 -14.59
CA LEU A 253 10.89 6.98 -15.86
C LEU A 253 12.28 6.35 -15.81
N GLU A 254 13.23 6.98 -15.12
CA GLU A 254 14.58 6.43 -14.92
C GLU A 254 14.55 5.11 -14.15
N HIS A 255 13.69 4.99 -13.13
CA HIS A 255 13.49 3.73 -12.41
C HIS A 255 13.03 2.58 -13.34
N VAL A 256 12.18 2.85 -14.32
CA VAL A 256 11.77 1.84 -15.32
C VAL A 256 12.93 1.41 -16.21
N LEU A 257 13.80 2.36 -16.60
CA LEU A 257 14.91 2.14 -17.53
C LEU A 257 16.09 1.40 -16.91
N VAL A 258 16.35 1.57 -15.61
CA VAL A 258 17.43 0.88 -14.90
C VAL A 258 17.02 -0.50 -14.37
N ALA A 259 15.75 -0.88 -14.49
CA ALA A 259 15.25 -2.17 -14.05
C ALA A 259 15.96 -3.31 -14.82
N PRO A 260 16.31 -4.43 -14.15
CA PRO A 260 17.05 -5.51 -14.78
C PRO A 260 16.21 -6.17 -15.89
N SER A 261 16.77 -6.27 -17.08
CA SER A 261 16.14 -6.93 -18.23
C SER A 261 16.96 -8.12 -18.70
N ALA A 262 16.31 -9.25 -19.01
CA ALA A 262 16.97 -10.45 -19.54
C ALA A 262 17.40 -10.26 -21.01
N ASN A 263 18.43 -9.43 -21.22
CA ASN A 263 19.06 -9.11 -22.51
C ASN A 263 18.15 -8.52 -23.60
N ALA A 264 16.88 -8.23 -23.31
CA ALA A 264 15.96 -7.58 -24.22
C ALA A 264 15.09 -6.54 -23.49
N ALA A 265 14.95 -5.36 -24.08
CA ALA A 265 14.07 -4.31 -23.56
C ALA A 265 12.61 -4.71 -23.75
N ASN A 266 11.81 -4.58 -22.69
CA ASN A 266 10.37 -4.86 -22.75
C ASN A 266 9.56 -3.62 -23.16
N GLY A 267 8.25 -3.81 -23.35
CA GLY A 267 7.34 -2.73 -23.76
C GLY A 267 7.33 -1.53 -22.80
N PHE A 268 7.39 -1.78 -21.49
CA PHE A 268 7.44 -0.72 -20.47
C PHE A 268 8.70 0.15 -20.61
N MET A 269 9.87 -0.46 -20.81
CA MET A 269 11.14 0.26 -21.02
C MET A 269 11.09 1.10 -22.29
N LEU A 270 10.53 0.57 -23.40
CA LEU A 270 10.40 1.32 -24.65
C LEU A 270 9.49 2.53 -24.50
N GLU A 271 8.35 2.36 -23.83
CA GLU A 271 7.42 3.46 -23.56
C GLU A 271 8.02 4.51 -22.62
N ALA A 272 8.70 4.05 -21.56
CA ALA A 272 9.40 4.90 -20.62
C ALA A 272 10.49 5.73 -21.30
N TYR A 273 11.28 5.12 -22.19
CA TYR A 273 12.35 5.79 -22.92
C TYR A 273 11.81 6.93 -23.80
N LYS A 274 10.76 6.67 -24.57
CA LYS A 274 10.11 7.69 -25.42
C LYS A 274 9.64 8.88 -24.58
N LYS A 275 8.97 8.61 -23.46
CA LYS A 275 8.51 9.67 -22.53
C LYS A 275 9.69 10.39 -21.89
N TRP A 276 10.74 9.66 -21.49
CA TRP A 276 11.90 10.22 -20.81
C TRP A 276 12.66 11.20 -21.70
N VAL A 277 12.83 10.91 -22.99
CA VAL A 277 13.43 11.84 -23.96
C VAL A 277 12.64 13.16 -24.02
N LEU A 278 11.31 13.07 -24.16
CA LEU A 278 10.44 14.26 -24.23
C LEU A 278 10.46 15.08 -22.94
N VAL A 279 10.35 14.41 -21.79
CA VAL A 279 10.37 15.07 -20.48
C VAL A 279 11.73 15.68 -20.18
N SER A 280 12.82 15.03 -20.60
CA SER A 280 14.17 15.57 -20.47
C SER A 280 14.33 16.87 -21.26
N CYS A 281 13.72 16.99 -22.44
CA CYS A 281 13.69 18.26 -23.17
C CYS A 281 12.95 19.35 -22.37
N LEU A 282 11.80 19.05 -21.74
CA LEU A 282 11.05 20.00 -20.92
C LEU A 282 11.82 20.46 -19.67
N VAL A 283 12.50 19.52 -19.00
CA VAL A 283 13.28 19.79 -17.78
C VAL A 283 14.60 20.50 -18.08
N ASN A 284 15.27 20.20 -19.22
CA ASN A 284 16.54 20.83 -19.57
C ASN A 284 16.38 22.21 -20.20
N VAL A 285 15.25 22.47 -20.89
CA VAL A 285 14.94 23.82 -21.40
C VAL A 285 14.73 24.82 -20.26
N THR A 286 14.23 24.38 -19.10
CA THR A 286 14.13 25.25 -17.91
C THR A 286 15.49 25.65 -17.33
N TYR A 287 16.60 25.01 -17.70
CA TYR A 287 17.97 25.45 -17.40
C TYR A 287 18.60 26.34 -18.49
N ARG A 288 18.03 26.39 -19.70
CA ARG A 288 18.54 27.24 -20.80
C ARG A 288 18.19 28.72 -20.64
N THR A 289 17.48 29.11 -19.58
CA THR A 289 17.31 30.51 -19.18
C THR A 289 18.46 31.06 -18.33
N ALA A 290 19.45 30.23 -17.94
CA ALA A 290 20.76 30.74 -17.56
C ALA A 290 21.38 31.40 -18.81
N SER A 291 21.77 32.66 -18.68
CA SER A 291 22.00 33.55 -19.82
C SER A 291 23.06 32.97 -20.75
N ARG A 292 22.90 33.16 -22.08
CA ARG A 292 23.90 32.81 -23.11
C ARG A 292 25.33 33.27 -22.75
N HIS A 293 25.45 34.28 -21.90
CA HIS A 293 26.70 34.88 -21.44
C HIS A 293 27.47 33.99 -20.45
N GLU A 294 26.78 33.26 -19.57
CA GLU A 294 27.40 32.38 -18.56
C GLU A 294 28.01 31.12 -19.22
N LEU A 295 27.32 30.58 -20.23
CA LEU A 295 27.80 29.45 -21.04
C LEU A 295 29.06 29.81 -21.86
N GLN A 296 29.21 31.08 -22.27
CA GLN A 296 30.37 31.52 -23.05
C GLN A 296 31.63 31.68 -22.18
N MET A 297 31.47 32.00 -20.89
CA MET A 297 32.57 32.03 -19.92
C MET A 297 33.02 30.62 -19.51
N GLN A 298 32.08 29.70 -19.25
CA GLN A 298 32.42 28.31 -18.92
C GLN A 298 33.07 27.54 -20.08
N MET A 299 32.65 27.79 -21.33
CA MET A 299 33.30 27.18 -22.50
C MET A 299 34.69 27.74 -22.82
N ARG A 300 35.02 28.96 -22.37
CA ARG A 300 36.37 29.52 -22.51
C ARG A 300 37.32 28.96 -21.44
N SER A 301 36.83 28.76 -20.21
CA SER A 301 37.58 28.15 -19.11
C SER A 301 37.98 26.69 -19.35
N SER A 302 37.21 25.93 -20.13
CA SER A 302 37.48 24.51 -20.39
C SER A 302 38.41 24.27 -21.59
N ARG A 303 38.70 25.30 -22.40
CA ARG A 303 39.60 25.21 -23.56
C ARG A 303 41.07 25.52 -23.26
N SER A 304 41.38 26.03 -22.07
CA SER A 304 42.74 26.47 -21.70
C SER A 304 43.52 25.50 -20.82
N SER A 305 43.13 24.23 -20.71
CA SER A 305 43.92 23.23 -19.98
C SER A 305 44.71 22.35 -20.97
N PRO A 306 46.06 22.46 -21.05
CA PRO A 306 46.85 21.59 -21.90
C PRO A 306 46.97 20.20 -21.27
N HIS A 307 46.64 19.17 -22.04
CA HIS A 307 46.82 17.76 -21.66
C HIS A 307 48.31 17.42 -21.54
N PRO A 308 48.78 16.79 -20.45
CA PRO A 308 50.14 16.27 -20.38
C PRO A 308 50.23 14.96 -21.17
N ARG A 309 51.08 14.92 -22.21
CA ARG A 309 51.45 13.66 -22.87
C ARG A 309 52.55 13.00 -22.05
N HIS A 310 52.25 11.81 -21.54
CA HIS A 310 53.23 10.87 -21.01
C HIS A 310 54.29 10.53 -22.08
N MET A 311 55.57 10.71 -21.74
CA MET A 311 56.71 10.05 -22.38
C MET A 311 57.24 8.98 -21.43
N THR A 312 57.39 7.77 -21.93
CA THR A 312 58.39 6.74 -21.56
C THR A 312 58.49 5.81 -22.77
N PRO A 313 59.65 5.17 -23.04
CA PRO A 313 60.52 4.46 -22.09
C PRO A 313 61.63 5.32 -21.48
#